data_AF-A0A7K0EEH7-F1
#
_entry.id   AF-A0A7K0EEH7-F1
#
_cell.length_a   1.000
_cell.length_b   1.000
_cell.length_c   1.000
_cell.angle_alpha   90.00
_cell.angle_beta   90.00
_cell.angle_gamma   90.00
#
_symmetry.space_group_name_H-M   'P 1'
#
loop_
_entity.id
_entity.type
_entity.pdbx_description
1 polymer ?
#
loop_
_entity_poly.entity_id
_entity_poly.type
_entity_poly.pdbx_seq_one_letter_code
_entity_poly.pdbx_strand_id
1 'polypeptide(L)'
;MKFISYAITFLVAGLLACQKPTDVVSPVDGTNPSDTTKTRPTAHSGVIYAHGTPVGQLTQKSIGPEGGTLASADGTLTMIVPAGAVAQATTFSVQPVTPTLPGLLGGQSFRLLPEGQTFAQPIKLQYKYQTDSLDGTSAQALFLAYQGNDGYWKALLNTELDETAQTLTVRTRHFSDWGAFAEYTLEATPDVLFAGQTAELTLSGYYLGEVSPLTPDEITVELAQRKTLSDPANIRNWRVIGKGHVDPGASRTTATYTAPANLPQGRELVSVEVYNILPASVPPRKGDTGKVVLLKAIYIEGTYFRLTINGQPYDCTGYLGIRDVMGISFMANLDSGNLLNFSIHSSSLKTGTFPYSKGKPQLGTLDGKADVYLTDGGIPFESFYDTCESSGLIASAGSVTIGSVEVVNGVSYARGSMTCKAYFITGNCPGRDVRTRTISAEFRVLVSDI
;
A
#
# COMPACT_ATOMS: atom_id res chain seq x y z
N MET A 1 -5.78 -65.29 46.85
CA MET A 1 -6.91 -65.79 47.65
C MET A 1 -8.18 -65.13 47.12
N LYS A 2 -9.04 -65.93 46.46
CA LYS A 2 -10.50 -65.76 46.19
C LYS A 2 -10.97 -64.53 45.36
N PHE A 3 -11.45 -64.70 44.10
CA PHE A 3 -12.83 -65.05 43.64
C PHE A 3 -13.76 -63.81 43.71
N ILE A 4 -14.53 -63.31 42.71
CA ILE A 4 -15.57 -63.86 41.79
C ILE A 4 -15.97 -62.66 40.87
N SER A 5 -15.96 -62.73 39.53
CA SER A 5 -17.02 -63.19 38.59
C SER A 5 -18.40 -62.48 38.68
N TYR A 6 -18.79 -61.77 37.61
CA TYR A 6 -20.15 -61.88 37.08
C TYR A 6 -20.10 -61.81 35.55
N ALA A 7 -20.44 -62.95 34.96
CA ALA A 7 -20.79 -63.13 33.58
C ALA A 7 -22.32 -62.97 33.44
N ILE A 8 -22.78 -62.35 32.36
CA ILE A 8 -24.04 -62.72 31.71
C ILE A 8 -23.77 -62.84 30.20
N THR A 9 -24.15 -63.98 29.68
CA THR A 9 -24.00 -64.49 28.32
C THR A 9 -25.39 -64.63 27.70
N PHE A 10 -25.55 -64.28 26.43
CA PHE A 10 -26.45 -64.93 25.46
C PHE A 10 -25.87 -64.60 24.05
N LEU A 11 -25.18 -65.51 23.33
CA LEU A 11 -25.65 -66.67 22.53
C LEU A 11 -26.64 -66.17 21.43
N VAL A 12 -26.46 -66.33 20.11
CA VAL A 12 -26.13 -67.53 19.29
C VAL A 12 -25.85 -67.13 17.82
N ALA A 13 -24.91 -67.86 17.19
CA ALA A 13 -24.73 -68.32 15.78
C ALA A 13 -25.00 -67.35 14.61
N GLY A 14 -24.19 -67.33 13.55
CA GLY A 14 -23.55 -68.41 12.77
C GLY A 14 -23.71 -67.95 11.30
N LEU A 15 -22.82 -68.18 10.35
CA LEU A 15 -22.14 -69.40 9.96
C LEU A 15 -21.03 -69.02 8.95
N LEU A 16 -19.90 -69.71 9.08
CA LEU A 16 -19.05 -70.27 8.01
C LEU A 16 -18.35 -69.33 7.01
N ALA A 17 -17.14 -69.61 6.51
CA ALA A 17 -15.99 -70.43 6.89
C ALA A 17 -15.01 -70.28 5.69
N CYS A 18 -13.77 -69.88 5.94
CA CYS A 18 -12.54 -70.70 5.84
C CYS A 18 -11.89 -70.68 4.44
N GLN A 19 -10.70 -70.08 4.30
CA GLN A 19 -9.34 -70.69 4.37
C GLN A 19 -8.80 -70.84 2.93
N LYS A 20 -7.50 -70.75 2.58
CA LYS A 20 -6.20 -70.43 3.20
C LYS A 20 -5.19 -70.23 2.02
N PRO A 21 -3.87 -70.00 2.25
CA PRO A 21 -3.00 -69.20 1.39
C PRO A 21 -1.97 -70.01 0.55
N THR A 22 -1.19 -69.25 -0.23
CA THR A 22 0.15 -69.50 -0.81
C THR A 22 0.31 -70.61 -1.86
N ASP A 23 0.91 -70.26 -3.01
CA ASP A 23 2.09 -70.93 -3.56
C ASP A 23 2.79 -70.12 -4.68
N VAL A 24 4.07 -70.45 -4.90
CA VAL A 24 5.11 -69.73 -5.66
C VAL A 24 5.49 -70.52 -6.94
N VAL A 25 6.05 -69.79 -7.94
CA VAL A 25 7.02 -70.19 -9.01
C VAL A 25 6.52 -70.26 -10.48
N SER A 26 6.94 -69.23 -11.25
CA SER A 26 7.49 -69.03 -12.64
C SER A 26 7.50 -70.14 -13.74
N PRO A 27 7.91 -69.88 -15.03
CA PRO A 27 7.97 -68.67 -15.90
C PRO A 27 7.45 -68.89 -17.37
N VAL A 28 7.51 -67.82 -18.20
CA VAL A 28 7.82 -67.73 -19.67
C VAL A 28 6.78 -67.08 -20.59
N ASP A 29 7.24 -65.94 -21.15
CA ASP A 29 7.04 -65.24 -22.42
C ASP A 29 5.68 -64.74 -22.93
N GLY A 30 5.65 -63.42 -23.16
CA GLY A 30 5.08 -62.85 -24.37
C GLY A 30 4.55 -61.42 -24.23
N THR A 31 5.35 -60.44 -24.65
CA THR A 31 5.00 -59.04 -25.04
C THR A 31 5.09 -57.93 -23.97
N ASN A 32 6.10 -57.06 -24.13
CA ASN A 32 6.23 -55.72 -23.53
C ASN A 32 5.78 -54.69 -24.61
N PRO A 33 5.30 -53.46 -24.31
CA PRO A 33 6.07 -52.46 -23.56
C PRO A 33 5.29 -51.53 -22.58
N SER A 34 6.04 -51.08 -21.57
CA SER A 34 6.00 -49.76 -20.89
C SER A 34 4.80 -49.43 -19.99
N ASP A 35 4.93 -49.44 -18.67
CA ASP A 35 5.74 -48.59 -17.77
C ASP A 35 5.01 -47.31 -17.29
N THR A 36 4.85 -47.26 -15.96
CA THR A 36 4.54 -46.13 -15.06
C THR A 36 3.34 -45.23 -15.32
N THR A 37 2.29 -45.42 -14.51
CA THR A 37 1.52 -44.31 -13.94
C THR A 37 1.64 -44.33 -12.42
N LYS A 38 2.81 -43.90 -11.94
CA LYS A 38 2.93 -43.37 -10.58
C LYS A 38 2.63 -41.88 -10.66
N THR A 39 1.36 -41.51 -10.65
CA THR A 39 0.95 -40.12 -10.43
C THR A 39 1.29 -39.75 -8.98
N ARG A 40 2.48 -39.16 -8.78
CA ARG A 40 2.73 -38.31 -7.62
C ARG A 40 1.89 -37.05 -7.83
N PRO A 41 0.95 -36.69 -6.94
CA PRO A 41 0.39 -35.35 -6.96
C PRO A 41 1.53 -34.41 -6.57
N THR A 42 2.05 -33.62 -7.51
CA THR A 42 2.77 -32.40 -7.18
C THR A 42 1.74 -31.46 -6.59
N ALA A 43 1.71 -31.36 -5.25
CA ALA A 43 0.91 -30.35 -4.59
C ALA A 43 1.49 -28.98 -4.97
N HIS A 44 0.91 -28.33 -5.98
CA HIS A 44 1.20 -26.94 -6.30
C HIS A 44 0.89 -26.10 -5.05
N SER A 45 1.89 -25.40 -4.53
CA SER A 45 1.72 -24.48 -3.39
C SER A 45 1.41 -23.05 -3.87
N GLY A 46 1.39 -22.82 -5.18
CA GLY A 46 1.07 -21.52 -5.79
C GLY A 46 -0.41 -21.15 -5.73
N VAL A 47 -0.70 -19.87 -5.92
CA VAL A 47 -2.07 -19.37 -6.13
C VAL A 47 -2.29 -19.10 -7.61
N ILE A 48 -3.44 -19.49 -8.14
CA ILE A 48 -3.85 -19.17 -9.51
C ILE A 48 -4.41 -17.75 -9.52
N TYR A 49 -3.84 -16.91 -10.39
CA TYR A 49 -4.32 -15.55 -10.65
C TYR A 49 -4.94 -15.48 -12.05
N ALA A 50 -5.91 -14.59 -12.23
CA ALA A 50 -6.37 -14.25 -13.58
C ALA A 50 -5.21 -13.66 -14.39
N HIS A 51 -5.25 -13.81 -15.71
CA HIS A 51 -4.33 -13.09 -16.60
C HIS A 51 -4.68 -11.60 -16.64
N GLY A 52 -3.67 -10.75 -16.78
CA GLY A 52 -3.89 -9.31 -16.87
C GLY A 52 -4.65 -8.93 -18.14
N THR A 53 -5.46 -7.87 -18.08
CA THR A 53 -6.04 -7.26 -19.28
C THR A 53 -5.14 -6.14 -19.79
N PRO A 54 -4.98 -5.96 -21.12
CA PRO A 54 -4.18 -4.88 -21.68
C PRO A 54 -4.57 -3.49 -21.16
N VAL A 55 -3.59 -2.72 -20.71
CA VAL A 55 -3.73 -1.32 -20.32
C VAL A 55 -2.58 -0.49 -20.89
N GLY A 56 -2.76 0.82 -21.00
CA GLY A 56 -1.71 1.71 -21.51
C GLY A 56 -1.32 1.45 -22.97
N GLN A 57 -0.19 2.03 -23.37
CA GLN A 57 0.27 2.06 -24.76
C GLN A 57 1.04 0.78 -25.14
N LEU A 58 0.66 0.17 -26.26
CA LEU A 58 1.41 -0.91 -26.93
C LEU A 58 2.63 -0.32 -27.65
N THR A 59 3.81 -0.91 -27.42
CA THR A 59 4.99 -0.69 -28.27
C THR A 59 5.30 -1.95 -29.07
N GLN A 60 5.69 -1.79 -30.33
CA GLN A 60 5.99 -2.92 -31.21
C GLN A 60 7.14 -2.63 -32.15
N LYS A 61 7.90 -3.67 -32.52
CA LYS A 61 9.04 -3.57 -33.43
C LYS A 61 9.31 -4.91 -34.11
N SER A 62 9.59 -4.87 -35.41
CA SER A 62 10.11 -6.01 -36.15
C SER A 62 11.60 -6.17 -35.88
N ILE A 63 12.02 -7.34 -35.40
CA ILE A 63 13.42 -7.67 -35.10
C ILE A 63 13.78 -8.97 -35.85
N GLY A 64 14.86 -8.93 -36.64
CA GLY A 64 15.37 -10.07 -37.40
C GLY A 64 16.55 -10.79 -36.74
N PRO A 65 17.21 -11.68 -37.49
CA PRO A 65 18.36 -12.46 -37.00
C PRO A 65 19.53 -11.61 -36.50
N GLU A 66 19.64 -10.36 -36.92
CA GLU A 66 20.61 -9.39 -36.42
C GLU A 66 20.40 -9.01 -34.94
N GLY A 67 19.24 -9.32 -34.37
CA GLY A 67 18.87 -8.96 -33.01
C GLY A 67 18.40 -7.51 -32.89
N GLY A 68 18.02 -7.11 -31.68
CA GLY A 68 17.50 -5.77 -31.45
C GLY A 68 16.92 -5.57 -30.06
N THR A 69 16.43 -4.36 -29.82
CA THR A 69 15.83 -3.95 -28.55
C THR A 69 14.46 -3.33 -28.77
N LEU A 70 13.57 -3.55 -27.81
CA LEU A 70 12.24 -2.96 -27.70
C LEU A 70 11.97 -2.63 -26.22
N ALA A 71 11.53 -1.42 -25.94
CA ALA A 71 11.14 -1.00 -24.58
C ALA A 71 9.63 -0.75 -24.50
N SER A 72 9.07 -0.87 -23.29
CA SER A 72 7.74 -0.35 -22.97
C SER A 72 7.71 1.18 -23.17
N ALA A 73 6.51 1.74 -23.37
CA ALA A 73 6.35 3.17 -23.64
C ALA A 73 6.89 4.07 -22.52
N ASP A 74 6.85 3.61 -21.27
CA ASP A 74 7.37 4.29 -20.09
C ASP A 74 8.87 3.98 -19.81
N GLY A 75 9.48 3.09 -20.58
CA GLY A 75 10.87 2.67 -20.42
C GLY A 75 11.14 1.75 -19.22
N THR A 76 10.10 1.28 -18.51
CA THR A 76 10.26 0.40 -17.34
C THR A 76 10.77 -0.98 -17.72
N LEU A 77 10.22 -1.61 -18.77
CA LEU A 77 10.66 -2.92 -19.24
C LEU A 77 11.35 -2.79 -20.60
N THR A 78 12.57 -3.31 -20.70
CA THR A 78 13.33 -3.41 -21.94
C THR A 78 13.58 -4.88 -22.29
N MET A 79 13.14 -5.26 -23.49
CA MET A 79 13.42 -6.55 -24.10
C MET A 79 14.62 -6.42 -25.05
N ILE A 80 15.60 -7.31 -24.87
CA ILE A 80 16.82 -7.36 -25.68
C ILE A 80 16.91 -8.74 -26.32
N VAL A 81 16.73 -8.78 -27.64
CA VAL A 81 16.83 -9.98 -28.47
C VAL A 81 18.25 -10.05 -29.04
N PRO A 82 19.09 -11.02 -28.65
CA PRO A 82 20.44 -11.12 -29.18
C PRO A 82 20.43 -11.59 -30.64
N ALA A 83 21.54 -11.33 -31.35
CA ALA A 83 21.73 -11.86 -32.69
C ALA A 83 21.63 -13.40 -32.69
N GLY A 84 20.96 -13.95 -33.71
CA GLY A 84 20.70 -15.38 -33.83
C GLY A 84 19.63 -15.93 -32.89
N ALA A 85 18.95 -15.11 -32.09
CA ALA A 85 17.84 -15.58 -31.25
C ALA A 85 16.60 -15.99 -32.08
N VAL A 86 16.38 -15.32 -33.21
CA VAL A 86 15.31 -15.62 -34.16
C VAL A 86 15.89 -15.89 -35.56
N ALA A 87 15.24 -16.78 -36.31
CA ALA A 87 15.68 -17.16 -37.65
C ALA A 87 15.17 -16.21 -38.75
N GLN A 88 14.12 -15.46 -38.47
CA GLN A 88 13.49 -14.52 -39.41
C GLN A 88 12.93 -13.30 -38.67
N ALA A 89 12.69 -12.21 -39.41
CA ALA A 89 12.06 -11.01 -38.88
C ALA A 89 10.72 -11.35 -38.21
N THR A 90 10.61 -11.00 -36.92
CA THR A 90 9.44 -11.26 -36.08
C THR A 90 8.99 -9.96 -35.43
N THR A 91 7.70 -9.65 -35.52
CA THR A 91 7.13 -8.49 -34.83
C THR A 91 6.92 -8.82 -33.36
N PHE A 92 7.68 -8.15 -32.51
CA PHE A 92 7.56 -8.23 -31.07
C PHE A 92 6.77 -7.06 -30.52
N SER A 93 6.09 -7.27 -29.40
CA SER A 93 5.44 -6.18 -28.68
C SER A 93 5.56 -6.29 -27.17
N VAL A 94 5.50 -5.12 -26.51
CA VAL A 94 5.44 -4.96 -25.06
C VAL A 94 4.23 -4.10 -24.75
N GLN A 95 3.37 -4.55 -23.85
CA GLN A 95 2.21 -3.79 -23.42
C GLN A 95 2.01 -3.91 -21.91
N PRO A 96 1.73 -2.82 -21.19
CA PRO A 96 1.27 -2.95 -19.81
C PRO A 96 -0.04 -3.76 -19.73
N VAL A 97 -0.21 -4.51 -18.66
CA VAL A 97 -1.46 -5.21 -18.32
C VAL A 97 -1.85 -4.91 -16.88
N THR A 98 -3.11 -5.09 -16.52
CA THR A 98 -3.55 -4.97 -15.12
C THR A 98 -2.69 -5.86 -14.22
N PRO A 99 -2.12 -5.35 -13.12
CA PRO A 99 -1.27 -6.14 -12.23
C PRO A 99 -2.11 -7.17 -11.47
N THR A 100 -1.83 -8.45 -11.66
CA THR A 100 -2.62 -9.54 -11.04
C THR A 100 -1.92 -10.17 -9.83
N LEU A 101 -0.59 -10.08 -9.73
CA LEU A 101 0.16 -10.46 -8.54
C LEU A 101 0.17 -9.31 -7.52
N PRO A 102 -0.29 -9.51 -6.28
CA PRO A 102 -0.20 -8.49 -5.22
C PRO A 102 1.25 -8.08 -4.96
N GLY A 103 1.51 -6.82 -4.59
CA GLY A 103 2.87 -6.38 -4.27
C GLY A 103 3.86 -6.37 -5.45
N LEU A 104 3.36 -6.39 -6.69
CA LEU A 104 4.15 -5.97 -7.85
C LEU A 104 4.64 -4.54 -7.64
N LEU A 105 5.92 -4.33 -7.92
CA LEU A 105 6.59 -3.05 -7.81
C LEU A 105 5.94 -2.04 -8.76
N GLY A 106 5.59 -0.86 -8.23
CA GLY A 106 4.90 0.18 -8.99
C GLY A 106 3.50 -0.19 -9.49
N GLY A 107 2.94 -1.35 -9.10
CA GLY A 107 1.65 -1.82 -9.60
C GLY A 107 1.65 -2.07 -11.11
N GLN A 108 2.78 -2.53 -11.67
CA GLN A 108 2.92 -2.74 -13.11
C GLN A 108 3.20 -4.21 -13.45
N SER A 109 2.57 -4.67 -14.53
CA SER A 109 2.87 -5.92 -15.21
C SER A 109 2.87 -5.67 -16.72
N PHE A 110 3.64 -6.45 -17.48
CA PHE A 110 3.81 -6.27 -18.92
C PHE A 110 3.62 -7.59 -19.65
N ARG A 111 2.78 -7.59 -20.68
CA ARG A 111 2.64 -8.68 -21.63
C ARG A 111 3.64 -8.53 -22.76
N LEU A 112 4.36 -9.62 -23.04
CA LEU A 112 5.23 -9.77 -24.20
C LEU A 112 4.54 -10.65 -25.24
N LEU A 113 4.62 -10.30 -26.52
CA LEU A 113 4.05 -11.08 -27.62
C LEU A 113 5.04 -11.19 -28.79
N PRO A 114 4.95 -12.27 -29.61
CA PRO A 114 3.93 -13.33 -29.57
C PRO A 114 4.22 -14.47 -28.59
N GLU A 115 3.23 -14.87 -27.80
CA GLU A 115 3.32 -16.10 -26.99
C GLU A 115 3.58 -17.33 -27.87
N GLY A 116 4.29 -18.32 -27.32
CA GLY A 116 4.71 -19.52 -28.04
C GLY A 116 5.91 -19.33 -28.98
N GLN A 117 6.48 -18.13 -29.06
CA GLN A 117 7.74 -17.91 -29.78
C GLN A 117 8.86 -18.77 -29.21
N THR A 118 9.57 -19.50 -30.08
CA THR A 118 10.77 -20.23 -29.72
C THR A 118 12.01 -19.40 -30.03
N PHE A 119 12.94 -19.32 -29.08
CA PHE A 119 14.22 -18.62 -29.27
C PHE A 119 15.40 -19.59 -29.26
N ALA A 120 16.26 -19.49 -30.28
CA ALA A 120 17.49 -20.27 -30.35
C ALA A 120 18.53 -19.82 -29.31
N GLN A 121 18.52 -18.53 -28.96
CA GLN A 121 19.31 -17.94 -27.88
C GLN A 121 18.38 -17.28 -26.87
N PRO A 122 18.67 -17.31 -25.56
CA PRO A 122 17.80 -16.69 -24.58
C PRO A 122 17.83 -15.17 -24.77
N ILE A 123 16.66 -14.55 -24.72
CA ILE A 123 16.53 -13.09 -24.71
C ILE A 123 16.80 -12.55 -23.30
N LYS A 124 17.12 -11.26 -23.18
CA LYS A 124 17.20 -10.59 -21.88
C LYS A 124 15.99 -9.70 -21.66
N LEU A 125 15.41 -9.78 -20.47
CA LEU A 125 14.44 -8.81 -19.98
C LEU A 125 15.11 -8.00 -18.88
N GLN A 126 15.13 -6.69 -19.06
CA GLN A 126 15.66 -5.74 -18.10
C GLN A 126 14.53 -4.85 -17.60
N TYR A 127 14.30 -4.87 -16.30
CA TYR A 127 13.30 -4.06 -15.62
C TYR A 127 13.99 -2.97 -14.81
N LYS A 128 13.62 -1.71 -15.03
CA LYS A 128 14.14 -0.57 -14.29
C LYS A 128 13.23 -0.23 -13.11
N TYR A 129 13.77 -0.21 -11.90
CA TYR A 129 13.03 0.22 -10.71
C TYR A 129 13.43 1.64 -10.30
N GLN A 130 12.59 2.25 -9.46
CA GLN A 130 12.84 3.59 -8.89
C GLN A 130 13.06 3.47 -7.38
N THR A 131 13.97 4.26 -6.81
CA THR A 131 14.22 4.23 -5.36
C THR A 131 12.96 4.52 -4.54
N ASP A 132 12.07 5.39 -5.03
CA ASP A 132 10.82 5.73 -4.35
C ASP A 132 9.84 4.55 -4.26
N SER A 133 10.01 3.53 -5.11
CA SER A 133 9.22 2.28 -5.05
C SER A 133 9.71 1.30 -3.97
N LEU A 134 10.80 1.62 -3.27
CA LEU A 134 11.42 0.76 -2.26
C LEU A 134 10.92 1.01 -0.83
N ASP A 135 9.92 1.88 -0.62
CA ASP A 135 9.39 2.10 0.73
C ASP A 135 8.79 0.81 1.33
N GLY A 136 9.32 0.39 2.47
CA GLY A 136 9.01 -0.89 3.10
C GLY A 136 9.76 -2.08 2.53
N THR A 137 10.66 -1.92 1.55
CA THR A 137 11.44 -3.03 1.00
C THR A 137 12.91 -2.65 0.73
N SER A 138 13.59 -3.42 -0.10
CA SER A 138 14.98 -3.22 -0.51
C SER A 138 15.19 -3.73 -1.93
N ALA A 139 16.09 -3.11 -2.68
CA ALA A 139 16.50 -3.60 -4.00
C ALA A 139 16.95 -5.07 -3.97
N GLN A 140 17.64 -5.47 -2.89
CA GLN A 140 18.11 -6.85 -2.67
C GLN A 140 16.96 -7.87 -2.52
N ALA A 141 15.76 -7.41 -2.12
CA ALA A 141 14.57 -8.25 -2.01
C ALA A 141 13.73 -8.29 -3.30
N LEU A 142 14.17 -7.61 -4.36
CA LEU A 142 13.43 -7.57 -5.62
C LEU A 142 13.80 -8.73 -6.54
N PHE A 143 12.79 -9.32 -7.18
CA PHE A 143 12.93 -10.38 -8.17
C PHE A 143 11.99 -10.11 -9.35
N LEU A 144 12.36 -10.62 -10.53
CA LEU A 144 11.41 -10.72 -11.63
C LEU A 144 10.57 -11.99 -11.48
N ALA A 145 9.32 -11.89 -11.89
CA ALA A 145 8.40 -12.99 -11.97
C ALA A 145 7.65 -12.95 -13.29
N TYR A 146 7.14 -14.10 -13.72
CA TYR A 146 6.25 -14.21 -14.85
C TYR A 146 5.00 -15.01 -14.48
N GLN A 147 3.90 -14.79 -15.20
CA GLN A 147 2.70 -15.60 -15.08
C GLN A 147 2.66 -16.64 -16.20
N GLY A 148 2.62 -17.93 -15.86
CA GLY A 148 2.45 -18.99 -16.85
C GLY A 148 1.00 -19.09 -17.36
N ASN A 149 0.81 -19.83 -18.46
CA ASN A 149 -0.53 -20.12 -19.01
C ASN A 149 -1.40 -20.97 -18.07
N ASP A 150 -0.78 -21.57 -17.05
CA ASP A 150 -1.41 -22.26 -15.93
C ASP A 150 -1.98 -21.29 -14.87
N GLY A 151 -1.76 -19.98 -15.04
CA GLY A 151 -2.23 -18.91 -14.16
C GLY A 151 -1.35 -18.69 -12.92
N TYR A 152 -0.31 -19.50 -12.72
CA TYR A 152 0.62 -19.34 -11.60
C TYR A 152 1.68 -18.29 -11.91
N TRP A 153 1.96 -17.44 -10.92
CA TRP A 153 3.13 -16.59 -10.93
C TRP A 153 4.35 -17.36 -10.45
N LYS A 154 5.46 -17.24 -11.18
CA LYS A 154 6.73 -17.92 -10.91
C LYS A 154 7.84 -16.89 -10.78
N ALA A 155 8.48 -16.85 -9.62
CA ALA A 155 9.62 -15.98 -9.36
C ALA A 155 10.90 -16.56 -9.97
N LEU A 156 11.76 -15.72 -10.52
CA LEU A 156 13.05 -16.07 -11.10
C LEU A 156 14.17 -15.77 -10.11
N LEU A 157 14.61 -16.78 -9.36
CA LEU A 157 15.56 -16.62 -8.27
C LEU A 157 16.97 -16.23 -8.75
N ASN A 158 17.28 -16.49 -10.02
CA ASN A 158 18.50 -16.06 -10.69
C ASN A 158 18.41 -14.66 -11.32
N THR A 159 17.41 -13.84 -10.94
CA THR A 159 17.36 -12.42 -11.32
C THR A 159 18.66 -11.71 -10.93
N GLU A 160 19.33 -11.13 -11.91
CA GLU A 160 20.52 -10.30 -11.71
C GLU A 160 20.09 -8.90 -11.25
N LEU A 161 20.74 -8.38 -10.20
CA LEU A 161 20.48 -7.05 -9.66
C LEU A 161 21.69 -6.14 -9.94
N ASP A 162 21.44 -4.96 -10.49
CA ASP A 162 22.39 -3.85 -10.55
C ASP A 162 21.79 -2.65 -9.81
N GLU A 163 22.28 -2.40 -8.59
CA GLU A 163 21.82 -1.28 -7.75
C GLU A 163 22.29 0.09 -8.26
N THR A 164 23.39 0.13 -9.02
CA THR A 164 23.91 1.39 -9.57
C THR A 164 23.09 1.82 -10.78
N ALA A 165 22.76 0.87 -11.66
CA ALA A 165 21.88 1.11 -12.80
C ALA A 165 20.38 1.08 -12.45
N GLN A 166 20.03 0.62 -11.24
CA GLN A 166 18.66 0.38 -10.77
C GLN A 166 17.88 -0.59 -11.67
N THR A 167 18.50 -1.72 -12.02
CA THR A 167 17.90 -2.70 -12.92
C THR A 167 17.88 -4.12 -12.35
N LEU A 168 16.83 -4.85 -12.73
CA LEU A 168 16.70 -6.29 -12.58
C LEU A 168 16.80 -6.92 -13.96
N THR A 169 17.61 -7.96 -14.14
CA THR A 169 17.79 -8.63 -15.43
C THR A 169 17.60 -10.14 -15.32
N VAL A 170 16.83 -10.72 -16.23
CA VAL A 170 16.69 -12.17 -16.38
C VAL A 170 16.90 -12.58 -17.83
N ARG A 171 17.21 -13.86 -18.04
CA ARG A 171 17.23 -14.50 -19.35
C ARG A 171 16.00 -15.39 -19.47
N THR A 172 15.36 -15.36 -20.63
CA THR A 172 14.20 -16.22 -20.90
C THR A 172 14.14 -16.66 -22.36
N ARG A 173 13.36 -17.72 -22.61
CA ARG A 173 13.07 -18.25 -23.95
C ARG A 173 11.58 -18.28 -24.25
N HIS A 174 10.76 -17.61 -23.45
CA HIS A 174 9.33 -17.56 -23.66
C HIS A 174 8.80 -16.15 -23.43
N PHE A 175 7.56 -15.94 -23.84
CA PHE A 175 6.79 -14.75 -23.55
C PHE A 175 5.53 -15.10 -22.77
N SER A 176 5.06 -14.12 -22.01
CA SER A 176 3.92 -14.20 -21.10
C SER A 176 3.70 -12.81 -20.49
N ASP A 177 3.03 -12.75 -19.33
CA ASP A 177 3.01 -11.56 -18.47
C ASP A 177 4.20 -11.58 -17.51
N TRP A 178 4.80 -10.41 -17.26
CA TRP A 178 6.04 -10.21 -16.50
C TRP A 178 5.95 -9.01 -15.57
N GLY A 179 6.58 -9.09 -14.40
CA GLY A 179 6.67 -7.96 -13.48
C GLY A 179 7.77 -8.15 -12.44
N ALA A 180 8.15 -7.05 -11.78
CA ALA A 180 9.03 -7.09 -10.62
C ALA A 180 8.19 -7.12 -9.34
N PHE A 181 8.61 -7.89 -8.34
CA PHE A 181 7.96 -7.92 -7.03
C PHE A 181 9.00 -7.88 -5.92
N ALA A 182 8.56 -7.47 -4.73
CA ALA A 182 9.34 -7.56 -3.51
C ALA A 182 9.02 -8.87 -2.77
N GLU A 183 10.03 -9.69 -2.53
CA GLU A 183 9.87 -10.94 -1.76
C GLU A 183 9.48 -10.67 -0.31
N TYR A 184 10.08 -9.63 0.29
CA TYR A 184 9.80 -9.18 1.64
C TYR A 184 9.45 -7.71 1.68
N THR A 185 8.56 -7.39 2.62
CA THR A 185 7.95 -6.08 2.76
C THR A 185 7.65 -5.81 4.22
N LEU A 186 7.90 -4.58 4.64
CA LEU A 186 7.61 -4.02 5.95
C LEU A 186 6.49 -2.99 5.79
N GLU A 187 5.32 -3.30 6.31
CA GLU A 187 4.16 -2.43 6.29
C GLU A 187 4.00 -1.75 7.65
N ALA A 188 3.48 -0.52 7.67
CA ALA A 188 3.17 0.23 8.88
C ALA A 188 1.66 0.53 8.90
N THR A 189 1.00 0.33 10.03
CA THR A 189 -0.42 0.62 10.19
C THR A 189 -0.68 1.30 11.54
N PRO A 190 -1.12 2.58 11.53
CA PRO A 190 -1.18 3.47 10.37
C PRO A 190 0.24 3.82 9.86
N ASP A 191 0.34 4.27 8.61
CA ASP A 191 1.60 4.72 7.98
C ASP A 191 1.87 6.22 8.18
N VAL A 192 0.88 6.95 8.70
CA VAL A 192 0.96 8.32 9.19
C VAL A 192 0.57 8.36 10.67
N LEU A 193 1.42 8.99 11.48
CA LEU A 193 1.27 9.12 12.93
C LEU A 193 1.27 10.57 13.38
N PHE A 194 0.83 10.78 14.62
CA PHE A 194 1.06 12.01 15.36
C PHE A 194 2.04 11.79 16.50
N ALA A 195 2.53 12.88 17.08
CA ALA A 195 3.45 12.84 18.20
C ALA A 195 2.94 11.93 19.34
N GLY A 196 3.74 10.95 19.76
CA GLY A 196 3.40 9.98 20.79
C GLY A 196 2.46 8.84 20.37
N GLN A 197 1.93 8.82 19.15
CA GLN A 197 1.14 7.69 18.66
C GLN A 197 2.00 6.50 18.26
N THR A 198 1.36 5.35 18.10
CA THR A 198 2.00 4.10 17.73
C THR A 198 1.51 3.58 16.38
N ALA A 199 2.41 2.94 15.63
CA ALA A 199 2.08 2.12 14.47
C ALA A 199 2.46 0.66 14.71
N GLU A 200 1.61 -0.25 14.27
CA GLU A 200 1.99 -1.66 14.12
C GLU A 200 2.80 -1.81 12.83
N LEU A 201 3.95 -2.45 12.95
CA LEU A 201 4.83 -2.81 11.85
C LEU A 201 4.69 -4.30 11.59
N THR A 202 4.38 -4.68 10.36
CA THR A 202 4.18 -6.08 9.96
C THR A 202 5.12 -6.48 8.83
N LEU A 203 5.86 -7.57 9.03
CA LEU A 203 6.66 -8.20 7.99
C LEU A 203 5.84 -9.22 7.22
N SER A 204 5.74 -8.99 5.91
CA SER A 204 5.04 -9.86 4.98
C SER A 204 5.99 -10.33 3.88
N GLY A 205 5.75 -11.54 3.38
CA GLY A 205 6.47 -12.07 2.23
C GLY A 205 5.74 -13.18 1.52
N TYR A 206 6.35 -13.67 0.45
CA TYR A 206 5.87 -14.81 -0.31
C TYR A 206 6.41 -16.12 0.26
N TYR A 207 5.56 -17.13 0.38
CA TYR A 207 6.05 -18.49 0.61
C TYR A 207 6.61 -19.02 -0.71
N LEU A 208 7.91 -19.26 -0.73
CA LEU A 208 8.60 -19.90 -1.84
C LEU A 208 8.47 -21.42 -1.69
N GLY A 209 7.83 -22.07 -2.66
CA GLY A 209 7.77 -23.53 -2.77
C GLY A 209 9.11 -24.19 -3.11
N GLU A 210 9.07 -25.44 -3.56
CA GLU A 210 10.29 -26.15 -3.99
C GLU A 210 10.91 -25.47 -5.22
N VAL A 211 12.23 -25.27 -5.17
CA VAL A 211 13.00 -24.73 -6.30
C VAL A 211 12.98 -25.72 -7.44
N SER A 212 12.42 -25.30 -8.57
CA SER A 212 12.37 -26.10 -9.80
C SER A 212 13.17 -25.41 -10.91
N PRO A 213 14.28 -26.00 -11.38
CA PRO A 213 14.97 -25.53 -12.56
C PRO A 213 14.17 -25.91 -13.80
N LEU A 214 13.73 -24.91 -14.57
CA LEU A 214 13.13 -25.16 -15.89
C LEU A 214 14.22 -25.25 -16.96
N THR A 215 15.24 -24.41 -16.86
CA THR A 215 16.46 -24.43 -17.68
C THR A 215 17.65 -23.91 -16.86
N PRO A 216 18.92 -24.06 -17.31
CA PRO A 216 20.05 -23.39 -16.67
C PRO A 216 19.89 -21.86 -16.57
N ASP A 217 19.09 -21.27 -17.46
CA ASP A 217 18.83 -19.83 -17.54
C ASP A 217 17.62 -19.40 -16.68
N GLU A 218 16.83 -20.33 -16.13
CA GLU A 218 15.60 -20.05 -15.38
C GLU A 218 15.47 -20.97 -14.15
N ILE A 219 15.88 -20.44 -12.99
CA ILE A 219 15.66 -21.08 -11.69
C ILE A 219 14.39 -20.47 -11.09
N THR A 220 13.33 -21.27 -10.96
CA THR A 220 12.00 -20.74 -10.62
C THR A 220 11.37 -21.35 -9.38
N VAL A 221 10.49 -20.58 -8.75
CA VAL A 221 9.60 -21.04 -7.68
C VAL A 221 8.20 -20.46 -7.89
N GLU A 222 7.17 -21.28 -7.73
CA GLU A 222 5.78 -20.82 -7.71
C GLU A 222 5.51 -19.92 -6.50
N LEU A 223 4.95 -18.74 -6.76
CA LEU A 223 4.55 -17.80 -5.72
C LEU A 223 3.21 -18.22 -5.11
N ALA A 224 3.21 -18.48 -3.81
CA ALA A 224 2.00 -18.69 -3.03
C ALA A 224 1.30 -17.36 -2.70
N GLN A 225 0.30 -17.39 -1.82
CA GLN A 225 -0.30 -16.17 -1.29
C GLN A 225 0.71 -15.43 -0.40
N ARG A 226 0.76 -14.09 -0.55
CA ARG A 226 1.49 -13.22 0.38
C ARG A 226 0.89 -13.37 1.79
N LYS A 227 1.75 -13.55 2.78
CA LYS A 227 1.34 -13.69 4.18
C LYS A 227 2.36 -13.05 5.11
N THR A 228 1.93 -12.73 6.32
CA THR A 228 2.85 -12.38 7.41
C THR A 228 3.85 -13.50 7.62
N LEU A 229 5.11 -13.14 7.82
CA LEU A 229 6.16 -14.12 8.09
C LEU A 229 5.84 -14.90 9.38
N SER A 230 6.18 -16.18 9.37
CA SER A 230 5.90 -17.10 10.49
C SER A 230 7.18 -17.69 11.11
N ASP A 231 8.35 -17.44 10.52
CA ASP A 231 9.64 -17.87 11.05
C ASP A 231 10.45 -16.67 11.61
N PRO A 232 10.56 -16.54 12.95
CA PRO A 232 11.35 -15.49 13.61
C PRO A 232 12.86 -15.58 13.38
N ALA A 233 13.38 -16.77 13.08
CA ALA A 233 14.81 -17.08 13.27
C ALA A 233 15.74 -16.23 12.40
N ASN A 234 15.21 -15.79 11.26
CA ASN A 234 15.90 -14.99 10.26
C ASN A 234 15.71 -13.47 10.44
N ILE A 235 14.86 -13.04 11.39
CA ILE A 235 14.52 -11.62 11.57
C ILE A 235 15.28 -11.04 12.76
N ARG A 236 16.04 -9.98 12.50
CA ARG A 236 16.98 -9.40 13.48
C ARG A 236 17.03 -7.87 13.35
N ASN A 237 17.60 -7.24 14.38
CA ASN A 237 18.07 -5.85 14.32
C ASN A 237 17.02 -4.83 13.89
N TRP A 238 15.84 -4.86 14.51
CA TRP A 238 14.90 -3.74 14.44
C TRP A 238 15.53 -2.46 14.99
N ARG A 239 15.46 -1.36 14.23
CA ARG A 239 16.05 -0.07 14.60
C ARG A 239 15.18 1.09 14.10
N VAL A 240 15.22 2.19 14.83
CA VAL A 240 14.71 3.48 14.37
C VAL A 240 15.89 4.35 13.95
N ILE A 241 15.81 4.96 12.78
CA ILE A 241 16.68 6.04 12.32
C ILE A 241 15.86 7.32 12.50
N GLY A 242 15.91 7.86 13.72
CA GLY A 242 15.00 8.90 14.18
C GLY A 242 15.02 9.01 15.70
N LYS A 243 14.06 9.75 16.26
CA LYS A 243 13.89 9.96 17.70
C LYS A 243 12.86 9.02 18.31
N GLY A 244 12.06 8.33 17.50
CA GLY A 244 11.05 7.38 17.97
C GLY A 244 11.66 6.12 18.55
N HIS A 245 10.80 5.21 18.97
CA HIS A 245 11.19 3.91 19.53
C HIS A 245 10.50 2.78 18.79
N VAL A 246 11.16 1.63 18.66
CA VAL A 246 10.58 0.40 18.10
C VAL A 246 10.72 -0.72 19.12
N ASP A 247 9.60 -1.38 19.42
CA ASP A 247 9.53 -2.53 20.32
C ASP A 247 9.13 -3.78 19.51
N PRO A 248 10.08 -4.68 19.20
CA PRO A 248 9.78 -5.90 18.45
C PRO A 248 8.92 -6.88 19.25
N GLY A 249 7.88 -7.41 18.62
CA GLY A 249 7.05 -8.46 19.22
C GLY A 249 7.83 -9.76 19.46
N ALA A 250 7.27 -10.68 20.25
CA ALA A 250 7.93 -11.93 20.62
C ALA A 250 8.31 -12.81 19.40
N SER A 251 7.50 -12.82 18.35
CA SER A 251 7.80 -13.51 17.09
C SER A 251 8.78 -12.74 16.20
N ARG A 252 9.09 -11.47 16.51
CA ARG A 252 9.91 -10.54 15.71
C ARG A 252 9.39 -10.29 14.29
N THR A 253 8.29 -10.92 13.88
CA THR A 253 7.60 -10.72 12.59
C THR A 253 6.71 -9.48 12.61
N THR A 254 6.43 -8.95 13.80
CA THR A 254 5.82 -7.65 14.02
C THR A 254 6.64 -6.82 15.01
N ALA A 255 6.42 -5.51 15.01
CA ALA A 255 6.95 -4.60 16.00
C ALA A 255 5.98 -3.43 16.21
N THR A 256 6.03 -2.78 17.37
CA THR A 256 5.31 -1.53 17.60
C THR A 256 6.30 -0.37 17.50
N TYR A 257 6.09 0.52 16.54
CA TYR A 257 6.78 1.80 16.52
C TYR A 257 5.99 2.82 17.36
N THR A 258 6.70 3.65 18.14
CA THR A 258 6.15 4.77 18.90
C THR A 258 6.82 6.05 18.46
N ALA A 259 6.03 7.00 17.94
CA ALA A 259 6.49 8.32 17.57
C ALA A 259 6.95 9.12 18.81
N PRO A 260 7.95 10.02 18.69
CA PRO A 260 8.34 10.90 19.80
C PRO A 260 7.16 11.76 20.26
N ALA A 261 7.05 11.98 21.57
CA ALA A 261 5.99 12.80 22.15
C ALA A 261 6.03 14.28 21.72
N ASN A 262 7.18 14.78 21.28
CA ASN A 262 7.42 16.20 20.96
C ASN A 262 7.99 16.41 19.56
N LEU A 263 7.54 15.64 18.55
CA LEU A 263 7.91 15.89 17.16
C LEU A 263 6.78 16.65 16.44
N PRO A 264 6.96 17.94 16.07
CA PRO A 264 5.89 18.75 15.50
C PRO A 264 5.49 18.31 14.10
N GLN A 265 6.42 17.81 13.28
CA GLN A 265 6.18 17.10 12.02
C GLN A 265 7.49 16.48 11.56
N GLY A 266 7.45 15.43 10.76
CA GLY A 266 8.66 14.87 10.17
C GLY A 266 8.46 13.52 9.50
N ARG A 267 9.59 12.94 9.11
CA ARG A 267 9.70 11.60 8.57
C ARG A 267 10.80 10.89 9.34
N GLU A 268 10.49 9.72 9.88
CA GLU A 268 11.47 8.82 10.47
C GLU A 268 11.54 7.54 9.65
N LEU A 269 12.62 6.77 9.80
CA LEU A 269 12.74 5.46 9.17
C LEU A 269 12.80 4.38 10.23
N VAL A 270 12.09 3.29 10.02
CA VAL A 270 12.28 2.05 10.75
C VAL A 270 12.97 1.05 9.83
N SER A 271 13.98 0.37 10.36
CA SER A 271 14.69 -0.69 9.65
C SER A 271 14.60 -2.02 10.37
N VAL A 272 14.65 -3.10 9.59
CA VAL A 272 14.77 -4.47 10.08
C VAL A 272 15.57 -5.31 9.10
N GLU A 273 16.37 -6.24 9.62
CA GLU A 273 17.18 -7.13 8.81
C GLU A 273 16.51 -8.52 8.71
N VAL A 274 16.42 -9.04 7.48
CA VAL A 274 15.98 -10.41 7.20
C VAL A 274 17.15 -11.17 6.57
N TYR A 275 17.53 -12.29 7.16
CA TYR A 275 18.66 -13.13 6.75
C TYR A 275 18.18 -14.37 6.01
N ASN A 276 19.08 -15.02 5.26
CA ASN A 276 18.82 -16.30 4.58
C ASN A 276 17.57 -16.25 3.67
N ILE A 277 17.43 -15.15 2.95
CA ILE A 277 16.26 -14.85 2.10
C ILE A 277 16.09 -15.84 0.95
N LEU A 278 17.19 -16.44 0.47
CA LEU A 278 17.18 -17.46 -0.56
C LEU A 278 17.59 -18.81 0.00
N PRO A 279 17.00 -19.92 -0.50
CA PRO A 279 17.46 -21.26 -0.17
C PRO A 279 18.94 -21.46 -0.51
N ALA A 280 19.68 -22.21 0.31
CA ALA A 280 21.11 -22.45 0.11
C ALA A 280 21.48 -23.12 -1.24
N SER A 281 20.50 -23.75 -1.91
CA SER A 281 20.67 -24.35 -3.24
C SER A 281 20.71 -23.32 -4.37
N VAL A 282 20.28 -22.07 -4.12
CA VAL A 282 20.29 -20.99 -5.11
C VAL A 282 21.66 -20.30 -5.07
N PRO A 283 22.33 -20.14 -6.22
CA PRO A 283 23.57 -19.37 -6.27
C PRO A 283 23.34 -17.94 -5.74
N PRO A 284 24.20 -17.43 -4.85
CA PRO A 284 24.07 -16.08 -4.34
C PRO A 284 24.19 -15.07 -5.50
N ARG A 285 23.43 -13.99 -5.44
CA ARG A 285 23.56 -12.90 -6.42
C ARG A 285 24.93 -12.24 -6.30
N LYS A 286 25.37 -11.59 -7.37
CA LYS A 286 26.59 -10.78 -7.31
C LYS A 286 26.38 -9.64 -6.30
N GLY A 287 27.21 -9.58 -5.25
CA GLY A 287 27.06 -8.62 -4.16
C GLY A 287 26.03 -9.02 -3.10
N ASP A 288 25.47 -10.23 -3.18
CA ASP A 288 24.57 -10.77 -2.17
C ASP A 288 25.29 -10.88 -0.83
N THR A 289 24.64 -10.31 0.19
CA THR A 289 25.16 -10.30 1.56
C THR A 289 24.52 -11.39 2.43
N GLY A 290 23.62 -12.21 1.86
CA GLY A 290 22.79 -13.17 2.59
C GLY A 290 21.77 -12.51 3.51
N LYS A 291 21.56 -11.19 3.36
CA LYS A 291 20.62 -10.38 4.12
C LYS A 291 20.00 -9.28 3.27
N VAL A 292 18.77 -8.90 3.62
CA VAL A 292 18.12 -7.66 3.18
C VAL A 292 17.87 -6.77 4.37
N VAL A 293 17.98 -5.46 4.14
CA VAL A 293 17.59 -4.43 5.11
C VAL A 293 16.34 -3.76 4.57
N LEU A 294 15.19 -4.04 5.17
CA LEU A 294 13.93 -3.38 4.79
C LEU A 294 13.86 -2.04 5.52
N LEU A 295 13.52 -0.99 4.79
CA LEU A 295 13.40 0.37 5.32
C LEU A 295 11.99 0.88 5.08
N LYS A 296 11.27 1.20 6.16
CA LYS A 296 9.92 1.77 6.10
C LYS A 296 9.94 3.20 6.61
N ALA A 297 9.43 4.13 5.80
CA ALA A 297 9.16 5.48 6.25
C ALA A 297 7.92 5.53 7.13
N ILE A 298 8.05 6.24 8.25
CA ILE A 298 6.94 6.62 9.13
C ILE A 298 6.80 8.13 9.04
N TYR A 299 5.64 8.58 8.59
CA TYR A 299 5.33 10.00 8.50
C TYR A 299 4.70 10.46 9.80
N ILE A 300 5.23 11.52 10.38
CA ILE A 300 4.68 12.13 11.59
C ILE A 300 4.10 13.47 11.17
N GLU A 301 2.78 13.57 11.16
CA GLU A 301 2.07 14.81 10.90
C GLU A 301 2.03 15.70 12.15
N GLY A 302 1.87 17.00 11.89
CA GLY A 302 1.75 18.03 12.91
C GLY A 302 0.35 18.58 13.07
N THR A 303 0.26 19.71 13.76
CA THR A 303 -0.83 20.65 13.51
C THR A 303 -0.51 21.46 12.26
N TYR A 304 -1.53 21.81 11.49
CA TYR A 304 -1.40 22.69 10.33
C TYR A 304 -2.68 23.49 10.13
N PHE A 305 -2.55 24.64 9.47
CA PHE A 305 -3.67 25.43 8.99
C PHE A 305 -3.28 26.03 7.64
N ARG A 306 -3.90 25.54 6.56
CA ARG A 306 -3.68 25.99 5.19
C ARG A 306 -4.87 26.83 4.78
N LEU A 307 -4.64 28.10 4.46
CA LEU A 307 -5.68 29.04 4.11
C LEU A 307 -5.49 29.55 2.68
N THR A 308 -6.59 29.72 1.96
CA THR A 308 -6.65 30.58 0.78
C THR A 308 -7.75 31.62 0.93
N ILE A 309 -7.46 32.86 0.50
CA ILE A 309 -8.44 33.94 0.37
C ILE A 309 -8.42 34.41 -1.08
N ASN A 310 -9.58 34.40 -1.73
CA ASN A 310 -9.76 34.63 -3.17
C ASN A 310 -8.85 33.75 -4.04
N GLY A 311 -8.61 32.51 -3.60
CA GLY A 311 -7.73 31.55 -4.27
C GLY A 311 -6.23 31.80 -4.10
N GLN A 312 -5.83 32.85 -3.39
CA GLN A 312 -4.42 33.09 -3.05
C GLN A 312 -4.07 32.44 -1.71
N PRO A 313 -2.94 31.72 -1.59
CA PRO A 313 -2.51 31.13 -0.33
C PRO A 313 -2.10 32.21 0.68
N TYR A 314 -2.38 31.95 1.96
CA TYR A 314 -1.99 32.78 3.08
C TYR A 314 -1.20 31.97 4.10
N ASP A 315 -0.07 32.52 4.54
CA ASP A 315 0.72 31.97 5.62
C ASP A 315 0.09 32.32 6.96
N CYS A 316 -0.09 31.31 7.81
CA CYS A 316 -0.66 31.47 9.15
C CYS A 316 0.47 31.47 10.18
N THR A 317 0.63 32.56 10.93
CA THR A 317 1.71 32.73 11.93
C THR A 317 1.42 32.04 13.26
N GLY A 318 0.16 31.63 13.47
CA GLY A 318 -0.26 30.80 14.59
C GLY A 318 -1.73 30.43 14.46
N TYR A 319 -2.13 29.30 15.05
CA TYR A 319 -3.51 28.85 15.03
C TYR A 319 -3.81 27.95 16.23
N LEU A 320 -5.07 27.96 16.68
CA LEU A 320 -5.53 27.22 17.85
C LEU A 320 -7.04 26.93 17.75
N GLY A 321 -7.46 25.79 18.26
CA GLY A 321 -8.85 25.50 18.58
C GLY A 321 -9.13 25.68 20.07
N ILE A 322 -10.28 26.24 20.41
CA ILE A 322 -10.72 26.45 21.78
C ILE A 322 -12.16 25.95 21.91
N ARG A 323 -12.45 25.16 22.94
CA ARG A 323 -13.79 24.74 23.30
C ARG A 323 -14.19 25.37 24.63
N ASP A 324 -15.35 26.01 24.64
CA ASP A 324 -15.95 26.63 25.82
C ASP A 324 -17.47 26.38 25.87
N VAL A 325 -18.17 27.07 26.77
CA VAL A 325 -19.63 26.97 26.92
C VAL A 325 -20.42 27.53 25.73
N MET A 326 -19.80 28.35 24.88
CA MET A 326 -20.42 28.95 23.70
C MET A 326 -20.21 28.13 22.43
N GLY A 327 -19.22 27.25 22.41
CA GLY A 327 -19.00 26.31 21.32
C GLY A 327 -17.52 26.01 21.12
N ILE A 328 -17.12 25.85 19.86
CA ILE A 328 -15.76 25.51 19.47
C ILE A 328 -15.26 26.53 18.45
N SER A 329 -14.29 27.35 18.84
CA SER A 329 -13.69 28.38 17.99
C SER A 329 -12.36 27.90 17.42
N PHE A 330 -12.13 28.18 16.15
CA PHE A 330 -10.90 27.91 15.44
C PHE A 330 -10.32 29.21 14.92
N MET A 331 -9.14 29.56 15.41
CA MET A 331 -8.49 30.82 15.12
C MET A 331 -7.21 30.59 14.33
N ALA A 332 -6.96 31.43 13.33
CA ALA A 332 -5.70 31.53 12.61
C ALA A 332 -5.27 32.99 12.48
N ASN A 333 -4.10 33.31 13.02
CA ASN A 333 -3.44 34.59 12.85
C ASN A 333 -2.82 34.65 11.46
N LEU A 334 -3.14 35.71 10.73
CA LEU A 334 -2.63 36.00 9.40
C LEU A 334 -1.57 37.09 9.49
N ASP A 335 -0.70 37.16 8.49
CA ASP A 335 0.27 38.25 8.38
C ASP A 335 -0.42 39.62 8.45
N SER A 336 0.31 40.65 8.93
CA SER A 336 -0.17 42.03 9.00
C SER A 336 -1.36 42.32 9.94
N GLY A 337 -1.61 41.48 10.96
CA GLY A 337 -2.61 41.73 12.01
C GLY A 337 -4.04 41.31 11.65
N ASN A 338 -4.19 40.58 10.55
CA ASN A 338 -5.43 39.96 10.13
C ASN A 338 -5.71 38.68 10.95
N LEU A 339 -6.98 38.32 11.10
CA LEU A 339 -7.42 37.14 11.86
C LEU A 339 -8.54 36.46 11.10
N LEU A 340 -8.45 35.14 10.97
CA LEU A 340 -9.59 34.29 10.66
C LEU A 340 -10.05 33.60 11.94
N ASN A 341 -11.32 33.77 12.29
CA ASN A 341 -11.99 32.97 13.30
C ASN A 341 -13.19 32.28 12.66
N PHE A 342 -13.38 30.99 12.92
CA PHE A 342 -14.66 30.34 12.64
C PHE A 342 -15.09 29.51 13.85
N SER A 343 -16.39 29.57 14.14
CA SER A 343 -16.97 28.95 15.31
C SER A 343 -17.93 27.85 14.89
N ILE A 344 -17.93 26.73 15.60
CA ILE A 344 -18.97 25.70 15.53
C ILE A 344 -19.76 25.79 16.83
N HIS A 345 -21.05 26.11 16.72
CA HIS A 345 -21.98 26.15 17.84
C HIS A 345 -22.42 24.72 18.18
N SER A 346 -21.62 24.05 18.99
CA SER A 346 -21.88 22.69 19.47
C SER A 346 -21.22 22.54 20.83
N SER A 347 -21.94 21.93 21.78
CA SER A 347 -21.42 21.64 23.12
C SER A 347 -20.34 20.54 23.13
N SER A 348 -20.20 19.80 22.04
CA SER A 348 -19.22 18.71 21.89
C SER A 348 -18.45 18.83 20.58
N LEU A 349 -17.13 18.60 20.64
CA LEU A 349 -16.30 18.44 19.45
C LEU A 349 -16.56 17.07 18.83
N LYS A 350 -17.17 17.06 17.64
CA LYS A 350 -17.57 15.85 16.92
C LYS A 350 -17.38 16.03 15.42
N THR A 351 -17.25 14.92 14.72
CA THR A 351 -17.27 14.89 13.25
C THR A 351 -18.61 15.35 12.72
N GLY A 352 -18.61 15.94 11.52
CA GLY A 352 -19.81 16.43 10.87
C GLY A 352 -19.57 17.66 10.00
N THR A 353 -20.62 18.05 9.28
CA THR A 353 -20.64 19.26 8.44
C THR A 353 -21.63 20.26 9.03
N PHE A 354 -21.13 21.46 9.30
CA PHE A 354 -21.80 22.53 10.01
C PHE A 354 -22.04 23.70 9.04
N PRO A 355 -23.28 23.91 8.58
CA PRO A 355 -23.60 25.01 7.68
C PRO A 355 -23.63 26.35 8.42
N TYR A 356 -23.44 27.45 7.70
CA TYR A 356 -23.42 28.77 8.32
C TYR A 356 -24.77 29.22 8.87
N SER A 357 -24.72 29.96 9.97
CA SER A 357 -25.86 30.59 10.62
C SER A 357 -26.31 31.87 9.91
N LYS A 358 -27.51 32.35 10.25
CA LYS A 358 -28.06 33.63 9.81
C LYS A 358 -27.92 34.65 10.96
N GLY A 359 -26.77 35.29 11.12
CA GLY A 359 -26.54 36.40 12.07
C GLY A 359 -25.64 36.13 13.28
N LYS A 360 -25.33 37.19 14.04
CA LYS A 360 -24.57 37.13 15.32
C LYS A 360 -25.48 36.71 16.49
N PRO A 361 -25.00 35.93 17.47
CA PRO A 361 -25.89 35.13 18.33
C PRO A 361 -26.63 35.88 19.46
N GLN A 362 -27.81 35.35 19.83
CA GLN A 362 -28.20 35.15 21.23
C GLN A 362 -28.20 33.63 21.52
N LEU A 363 -27.73 33.19 22.69
CA LEU A 363 -27.54 31.77 23.06
C LEU A 363 -28.84 30.93 22.89
N GLY A 364 -28.74 29.77 22.23
CA GLY A 364 -29.74 28.69 22.27
C GLY A 364 -30.32 28.20 20.93
N THR A 365 -30.18 28.96 19.83
CA THR A 365 -30.83 28.65 18.53
C THR A 365 -29.88 28.13 17.44
N LEU A 366 -28.59 27.93 17.75
CA LEU A 366 -27.54 27.67 16.75
C LEU A 366 -26.86 26.29 16.85
N ASP A 367 -27.35 25.36 17.68
CA ASP A 367 -26.72 24.04 17.77
C ASP A 367 -26.57 23.37 16.38
N GLY A 368 -25.36 22.94 16.06
CA GLY A 368 -24.99 22.38 14.77
C GLY A 368 -24.78 23.38 13.63
N LYS A 369 -24.66 24.68 13.93
CA LYS A 369 -24.31 25.74 12.93
C LYS A 369 -22.89 26.25 13.11
N ALA A 370 -22.38 26.93 12.08
CA ALA A 370 -21.10 27.61 12.11
C ALA A 370 -21.21 29.11 11.80
N ASP A 371 -20.19 29.87 12.12
CA ASP A 371 -19.97 31.23 11.61
C ASP A 371 -18.49 31.46 11.28
N VAL A 372 -18.23 32.44 10.41
CA VAL A 372 -16.89 32.92 10.08
C VAL A 372 -16.82 34.42 10.30
N TYR A 373 -15.71 34.84 10.88
CA TYR A 373 -15.27 36.21 10.99
C TYR A 373 -13.84 36.33 10.46
N LEU A 374 -13.64 37.16 9.44
CA LEU A 374 -12.32 37.46 8.87
C LEU A 374 -12.05 38.96 8.99
N THR A 375 -10.90 39.34 9.51
CA THR A 375 -10.36 40.69 9.32
C THR A 375 -9.37 40.67 8.17
N ASP A 376 -9.60 41.48 7.14
CA ASP A 376 -8.67 41.66 6.01
C ASP A 376 -8.44 43.15 5.76
N GLY A 377 -7.24 43.64 6.09
CA GLY A 377 -6.89 45.06 5.99
C GLY A 377 -7.70 45.94 6.96
N GLY A 378 -8.05 45.39 8.13
CA GLY A 378 -8.92 46.05 9.11
C GLY A 378 -10.41 46.03 8.79
N ILE A 379 -10.81 45.42 7.67
CA ILE A 379 -12.21 45.30 7.26
C ILE A 379 -12.78 43.96 7.77
N PRO A 380 -13.89 43.96 8.52
CA PRO A 380 -14.53 42.73 9.01
C PRO A 380 -15.43 42.11 7.93
N PHE A 381 -15.23 40.83 7.65
CA PHE A 381 -16.07 40.04 6.75
C PHE A 381 -16.74 38.90 7.52
N GLU A 382 -18.02 38.64 7.23
CA GLU A 382 -18.86 37.70 8.00
C GLU A 382 -19.52 36.64 7.11
N SER A 383 -19.85 35.49 7.68
CA SER A 383 -20.51 34.36 6.99
C SER A 383 -22.02 34.52 6.82
N PHE A 384 -22.56 35.73 6.89
CA PHE A 384 -23.96 36.03 6.61
C PHE A 384 -24.08 37.47 6.08
N TYR A 385 -25.20 37.79 5.46
CA TYR A 385 -25.45 39.09 4.84
C TYR A 385 -26.95 39.39 4.76
N ASP A 386 -27.34 40.63 4.49
CA ASP A 386 -28.70 41.01 4.12
C ASP A 386 -28.72 41.62 2.71
N THR A 387 -29.93 41.76 2.15
CA THR A 387 -30.14 42.44 0.86
C THR A 387 -31.20 43.52 1.00
N CYS A 388 -31.22 44.50 0.11
CA CYS A 388 -32.27 45.54 0.11
C CYS A 388 -33.68 45.00 -0.18
N GLU A 389 -33.77 43.77 -0.68
CA GLU A 389 -35.02 43.10 -1.04
C GLU A 389 -35.51 42.13 0.05
N SER A 390 -34.65 41.77 1.01
CA SER A 390 -34.98 40.80 2.07
C SER A 390 -35.08 41.48 3.43
N SER A 391 -36.08 41.06 4.22
CA SER A 391 -36.31 41.58 5.57
C SER A 391 -35.46 40.88 6.65
N GLY A 392 -34.43 40.11 6.27
CA GLY A 392 -33.65 39.32 7.21
C GLY A 392 -32.29 38.84 6.70
N LEU A 393 -31.50 38.28 7.61
CA LEU A 393 -30.16 37.79 7.34
C LEU A 393 -30.19 36.47 6.55
N ILE A 394 -29.24 36.33 5.64
CA ILE A 394 -29.01 35.20 4.75
C ILE A 394 -27.66 34.61 5.12
N ALA A 395 -27.61 33.28 5.31
CA ALA A 395 -26.37 32.57 5.58
C ALA A 395 -25.52 32.49 4.32
N SER A 396 -24.20 32.58 4.47
CA SER A 396 -23.28 32.38 3.37
C SER A 396 -23.33 30.95 2.82
N ALA A 397 -22.91 30.79 1.57
CA ALA A 397 -22.65 29.48 0.99
C ALA A 397 -21.37 28.86 1.58
N GLY A 398 -21.38 27.54 1.70
CA GLY A 398 -20.29 26.75 2.27
C GLY A 398 -20.61 26.23 3.67
N SER A 399 -19.58 25.71 4.33
CA SER A 399 -19.70 25.06 5.63
C SER A 399 -18.33 24.84 6.26
N VAL A 400 -18.32 24.54 7.54
CA VAL A 400 -17.17 23.94 8.23
C VAL A 400 -17.40 22.43 8.32
N THR A 401 -16.42 21.61 7.99
CA THR A 401 -16.47 20.15 8.13
C THR A 401 -15.37 19.68 9.05
N ILE A 402 -15.74 18.92 10.08
CA ILE A 402 -14.82 18.16 10.92
C ILE A 402 -14.81 16.71 10.42
N GLY A 403 -13.72 16.30 9.79
CA GLY A 403 -13.53 14.96 9.23
C GLY A 403 -13.12 13.94 10.27
N SER A 404 -12.22 14.31 11.19
CA SER A 404 -11.82 13.48 12.33
C SER A 404 -11.62 14.29 13.61
N VAL A 405 -11.87 13.63 14.74
CA VAL A 405 -11.53 14.11 16.08
C VAL A 405 -10.71 13.02 16.75
N GLU A 406 -9.51 13.37 17.20
CA GLU A 406 -8.54 12.44 17.76
C GLU A 406 -8.09 12.91 19.13
N VAL A 407 -7.90 11.99 20.07
CA VAL A 407 -7.29 12.30 21.38
C VAL A 407 -5.92 11.65 21.43
N VAL A 408 -4.87 12.46 21.55
CA VAL A 408 -3.48 12.01 21.61
C VAL A 408 -2.88 12.53 22.91
N ASN A 409 -2.46 11.63 23.80
CA ASN A 409 -1.91 11.96 25.12
C ASN A 409 -2.81 12.90 25.95
N GLY A 410 -4.13 12.72 25.87
CA GLY A 410 -5.12 13.54 26.59
C GLY A 410 -5.44 14.88 25.93
N VAL A 411 -4.84 15.17 24.76
CA VAL A 411 -5.09 16.41 23.99
C VAL A 411 -5.98 16.11 22.80
N SER A 412 -7.03 16.92 22.58
CA SER A 412 -7.93 16.77 21.44
C SER A 412 -7.38 17.48 20.20
N TYR A 413 -7.46 16.82 19.05
CA TYR A 413 -7.13 17.37 17.74
C TYR A 413 -8.34 17.26 16.82
N ALA A 414 -8.62 18.33 16.08
CA ALA A 414 -9.67 18.36 15.07
C ALA A 414 -9.06 18.52 13.69
N ARG A 415 -9.35 17.58 12.79
CA ARG A 415 -9.01 17.66 11.37
C ARG A 415 -10.25 18.02 10.58
N GLY A 416 -10.15 19.04 9.74
CA GLY A 416 -11.28 19.55 9.01
C GLY A 416 -10.93 20.44 7.84
N SER A 417 -11.98 20.92 7.19
CA SER A 417 -11.92 21.92 6.14
C SER A 417 -13.08 22.90 6.26
N MET A 418 -12.93 24.06 5.64
CA MET A 418 -14.03 25.02 5.54
C MET A 418 -14.00 25.74 4.20
N THR A 419 -15.18 26.10 3.71
CA THR A 419 -15.34 27.03 2.58
C THR A 419 -16.35 28.09 2.97
N CYS A 420 -16.10 29.37 2.64
CA CYS A 420 -17.01 30.46 2.96
C CYS A 420 -16.92 31.56 1.90
N LYS A 421 -18.06 32.13 1.50
CA LYS A 421 -18.07 33.46 0.88
C LYS A 421 -18.37 34.50 1.96
N ALA A 422 -17.37 35.19 2.48
CA ALA A 422 -17.57 36.17 3.54
C ALA A 422 -17.92 37.56 2.96
N TYR A 423 -18.75 38.32 3.67
CA TYR A 423 -19.34 39.58 3.21
C TYR A 423 -19.01 40.74 4.14
N PHE A 424 -18.74 41.91 3.56
CA PHE A 424 -18.71 43.20 4.25
C PHE A 424 -19.66 44.14 3.50
N ILE A 425 -20.69 44.63 4.19
CA ILE A 425 -21.74 45.46 3.61
C ILE A 425 -21.82 46.79 4.35
N THR A 426 -21.81 47.90 3.62
CA THR A 426 -21.96 49.25 4.17
C THR A 426 -22.91 50.11 3.34
N GLY A 427 -23.36 51.22 3.95
CA GLY A 427 -24.28 52.16 3.29
C GLY A 427 -25.77 51.79 3.44
N ASN A 428 -26.61 52.62 2.84
CA ASN A 428 -28.08 52.50 2.90
C ASN A 428 -28.64 51.98 1.58
N CYS A 429 -29.81 51.35 1.64
CA CYS A 429 -30.54 50.95 0.44
C CYS A 429 -31.01 52.18 -0.35
N PRO A 430 -31.03 52.12 -1.70
CA PRO A 430 -30.74 50.95 -2.54
C PRO A 430 -29.24 50.77 -2.94
N GLY A 431 -28.35 51.68 -2.55
CA GLY A 431 -26.95 51.75 -3.06
C GLY A 431 -25.89 51.28 -2.08
N ARG A 432 -26.04 50.09 -1.50
CA ARG A 432 -25.05 49.54 -0.54
C ARG A 432 -23.74 49.13 -1.24
N ASP A 433 -22.60 49.37 -0.59
CA ASP A 433 -21.30 48.82 -1.01
C ASP A 433 -21.18 47.39 -0.45
N VAL A 434 -20.91 46.42 -1.33
CA VAL A 434 -20.80 45.01 -0.97
C VAL A 434 -19.43 44.49 -1.40
N ARG A 435 -18.61 44.14 -0.41
CA ARG A 435 -17.30 43.51 -0.63
C ARG A 435 -17.36 42.07 -0.20
N THR A 436 -16.65 41.20 -0.91
CA THR A 436 -16.63 39.76 -0.59
C THR A 436 -15.22 39.18 -0.56
N ARG A 437 -15.10 38.05 0.16
CA ARG A 437 -13.92 37.19 0.18
C ARG A 437 -14.35 35.74 0.02
N THR A 438 -13.71 35.00 -0.87
CA THR A 438 -13.84 33.54 -0.95
C THR A 438 -12.75 32.90 -0.11
N ILE A 439 -13.13 32.21 0.95
CA ILE A 439 -12.23 31.62 1.93
C ILE A 439 -12.29 30.11 1.77
N SER A 440 -11.13 29.45 1.73
CA SER A 440 -11.03 28.00 1.84
C SER A 440 -9.90 27.64 2.79
N ALA A 441 -10.15 26.79 3.77
CA ALA A 441 -9.12 26.31 4.68
C ALA A 441 -9.14 24.78 4.82
N GLU A 442 -7.96 24.21 5.00
CA GLU A 442 -7.75 22.85 5.49
C GLU A 442 -6.92 22.91 6.75
N PHE A 443 -7.32 22.20 7.79
CA PHE A 443 -6.66 22.32 9.09
C PHE A 443 -6.60 21.00 9.85
N ARG A 444 -5.57 20.89 10.67
CA ARG A 444 -5.51 20.02 11.83
C ARG A 444 -5.02 20.86 12.99
N VAL A 445 -5.89 21.17 13.94
CA VAL A 445 -5.53 22.00 15.09
C VAL A 445 -5.74 21.25 16.40
N LEU A 446 -4.91 21.59 17.37
CA LEU A 446 -5.15 21.26 18.76
C LEU A 446 -6.37 22.04 19.25
N VAL A 447 -7.27 21.38 19.98
CA VAL A 447 -8.44 21.99 20.61
C VAL A 447 -8.30 21.89 22.12
N SER A 448 -8.12 23.04 22.77
CA SER A 448 -8.02 23.15 24.23
C SER A 448 -9.38 23.42 24.87
N ASP A 449 -9.62 22.86 26.05
CA ASP A 449 -10.71 23.25 26.92
C ASP A 449 -10.30 24.45 27.78
N ILE A 450 -11.19 25.44 27.91
CA ILE A 450 -11.00 26.61 28.77
C ILE A 450 -12.14 26.81 29.76
#